data_AF-A0A2N6AV20-F1
#
_entry.id   AF-A0A2N6AV20-F1
#
_cell.length_a   1.000
_cell.length_b   1.000
_cell.length_c   1.000
_cell.angle_alpha   90.00
_cell.angle_beta   90.00
_cell.angle_gamma   90.00
#
_symmetry.space_group_name_H-M   'P 1'
#
loop_
_entity.id
_entity.type
_entity.pdbx_description
1 polymer ?
#
loop_
_entity_poly.entity_id
_entity_poly.type
_entity_poly.pdbx_seq_one_letter_code
_entity_poly.pdbx_strand_id
1 'polypeptide(L)'
;MNDIKQSKLVLQISRILLILVLVAYGDALLFIIASQLVFWIMILRASRIQSKKRFKFYLIFLYMLLVIAQTIFFFRYMHAISSFTVVNILNNALGVFVVSLPYLMEYIVTVQKYTEFYLPSVKDLNTMSFAQLHDVNEIIQGRLDDMGQLRKTLTPERLFAIAGEFPRHSSIQYLNGGSLTDAYFDEAESSLSDSHIYIVVSNTGSAASEVISAFTRKQYNHASLSFDKDLKTIISYNGGEKIYPPGLNREMIEFFNKKDDSSLIVYELDVTREQKIKLIDKLKEINESGSAYNMLGLVIKKSLRPNIMFCSQFVYNMLKHADLEYFDKADGRVKPTDLVELDYHRKLKFCYEIYLNNNAEGLELKKA
;
A
#
# COMPACT_ATOMS: atom_id res chain seq x y z
N MET A 1 16.33 -4.59 -35.48
CA MET A 1 15.97 -5.17 -34.15
C MET A 1 17.19 -5.51 -33.29
N ASN A 2 18.36 -5.83 -33.88
CA ASN A 2 19.63 -6.01 -33.16
C ASN A 2 20.19 -4.71 -32.54
N ASP A 3 20.08 -3.56 -33.21
CA ASP A 3 20.64 -2.29 -32.69
C ASP A 3 19.95 -1.77 -31.41
N ILE A 4 18.65 -2.03 -31.26
CA ILE A 4 17.89 -1.64 -30.06
C ILE A 4 18.26 -2.52 -28.85
N LYS A 5 18.56 -3.80 -29.09
CA LYS A 5 19.05 -4.70 -28.03
C LYS A 5 20.49 -4.37 -27.65
N GLN A 6 21.36 -4.10 -28.63
CA GLN A 6 22.75 -3.72 -28.39
C GLN A 6 22.86 -2.39 -27.64
N SER A 7 22.10 -1.36 -28.03
CA SER A 7 22.08 -0.07 -27.34
C SER A 7 21.57 -0.17 -25.90
N LYS A 8 20.56 -1.00 -25.62
CA LYS A 8 20.10 -1.28 -24.25
C LYS A 8 21.17 -1.99 -23.40
N LEU A 9 21.88 -2.94 -23.99
CA LEU A 9 22.94 -3.69 -23.33
C LEU A 9 24.13 -2.78 -22.95
N VAL A 10 24.57 -1.93 -23.87
CA VAL A 10 25.65 -0.94 -23.63
C VAL A 10 25.25 0.05 -22.53
N LEU A 11 23.98 0.47 -22.49
CA LEU A 11 23.48 1.39 -21.46
C LEU A 11 23.37 0.71 -20.08
N GLN A 12 23.09 -0.59 -20.03
CA GLN A 12 23.11 -1.37 -18.79
C GLN A 12 24.53 -1.58 -18.28
N ILE A 13 25.47 -1.94 -19.16
CA ILE A 13 26.88 -2.15 -18.81
C ILE A 13 27.51 -0.85 -18.30
N SER A 14 27.30 0.27 -19.00
CA SER A 14 27.82 1.58 -18.56
C SER A 14 27.25 2.03 -17.21
N ARG A 15 25.98 1.72 -16.92
CA ARG A 15 25.38 1.99 -15.60
C ARG A 15 25.98 1.12 -14.49
N ILE A 16 26.22 -0.16 -14.76
CA ILE A 16 26.88 -1.06 -13.80
C ILE A 16 28.31 -0.60 -13.56
N LEU A 17 29.05 -0.24 -14.60
CA LEU A 17 30.41 0.27 -14.50
C LEU A 17 30.46 1.56 -13.68
N LEU A 18 29.54 2.51 -13.91
CA LEU A 18 29.43 3.74 -13.11
C LEU A 18 29.19 3.43 -11.62
N ILE A 19 28.30 2.48 -11.32
CA ILE A 19 28.04 2.06 -9.93
C ILE A 19 29.30 1.44 -9.31
N LEU A 20 29.99 0.55 -10.04
CA LEU A 20 31.23 -0.06 -9.55
C LEU A 20 32.32 0.98 -9.26
N VAL A 21 32.47 1.97 -10.14
CA VAL A 21 33.42 3.09 -9.94
C VAL A 21 33.04 3.91 -8.72
N LEU A 22 31.75 4.25 -8.54
CA LEU A 22 31.28 5.02 -7.37
C LEU A 22 31.41 4.24 -6.06
N VAL A 23 31.24 2.92 -6.08
CA VAL A 23 31.45 2.08 -4.88
C VAL A 23 32.94 1.98 -4.53
N ALA A 24 33.80 1.79 -5.54
CA ALA A 24 35.24 1.57 -5.32
C ALA A 24 36.02 2.87 -5.04
N TYR A 25 35.62 3.99 -5.65
CA TYR A 25 36.39 5.24 -5.64
C TYR A 25 35.54 6.47 -5.27
N GLY A 26 34.34 6.27 -4.74
CA GLY A 26 33.42 7.36 -4.42
C GLY A 26 34.01 8.39 -3.47
N ASP A 27 33.97 9.65 -3.90
CA ASP A 27 34.20 10.82 -3.07
C ASP A 27 33.08 11.85 -3.30
N ALA A 28 33.06 12.92 -2.52
CA ALA A 28 32.01 13.95 -2.63
C ALA A 28 31.89 14.50 -4.06
N LEU A 29 33.03 14.72 -4.74
CA LEU A 29 33.07 15.33 -6.07
C LEU A 29 32.51 14.38 -7.12
N LEU A 30 32.89 13.10 -7.10
CA LEU A 30 32.38 12.08 -8.00
C LEU A 30 30.88 11.84 -7.81
N PHE A 31 30.39 11.81 -6.57
CA PHE A 31 28.95 11.70 -6.31
C PHE A 31 28.15 12.93 -6.77
N ILE A 32 28.71 14.14 -6.61
CA ILE A 32 28.10 15.36 -7.13
C ILE A 32 28.04 15.30 -8.66
N ILE A 33 29.14 14.98 -9.35
CA ILE A 33 29.15 14.86 -10.82
C ILE A 33 28.14 13.81 -11.30
N ALA A 34 28.10 12.65 -10.65
CA ALA A 34 27.14 11.59 -10.98
C ALA A 34 25.69 12.06 -10.80
N SER A 35 25.39 12.79 -9.71
CA SER A 35 24.04 13.33 -9.48
C SER A 35 23.61 14.33 -10.56
N GLN A 36 24.52 15.20 -11.01
CA GLN A 36 24.27 16.15 -12.08
C GLN A 36 24.01 15.45 -13.42
N LEU A 37 24.81 14.41 -13.75
CA LEU A 37 24.58 13.60 -14.95
C LEU A 37 23.21 12.91 -14.92
N VAL A 38 22.84 12.32 -13.78
CA VAL A 38 21.52 11.68 -13.62
C VAL A 38 20.40 12.70 -13.78
N PHE A 39 20.53 13.90 -13.20
CA PHE A 39 19.57 14.99 -13.36
C PHE A 39 19.30 15.36 -14.82
N TRP A 40 20.36 15.52 -15.63
CA TRP A 40 20.20 15.80 -17.06
C TRP A 40 19.52 14.66 -17.83
N ILE A 41 19.86 13.40 -17.49
CA ILE A 41 19.17 12.23 -18.06
C ILE A 41 17.68 12.25 -17.69
N MET A 42 17.33 12.60 -16.45
CA MET A 42 15.95 12.70 -15.98
C MET A 42 15.17 13.81 -16.67
N ILE A 43 15.79 14.96 -16.96
CA ILE A 43 15.16 16.03 -17.78
C ILE A 43 14.86 15.51 -19.18
N LEU A 44 15.83 14.85 -19.83
CA LEU A 44 15.64 14.27 -21.17
C LEU A 44 14.55 13.20 -21.19
N ARG A 45 14.41 12.41 -20.13
CA ARG A 45 13.30 11.45 -19.99
C ARG A 45 11.98 12.17 -19.78
N ALA A 46 11.91 13.11 -18.84
CA ALA A 46 10.70 13.88 -18.54
C ALA A 46 10.16 14.63 -19.76
N SER A 47 11.05 15.13 -20.64
CA SER A 47 10.66 15.82 -21.87
C SER A 47 10.00 14.88 -22.88
N ARG A 48 10.47 13.63 -22.97
CA ARG A 48 9.93 12.57 -23.85
C ARG A 48 8.63 11.95 -23.38
N ILE A 49 8.26 12.12 -22.11
CA ILE A 49 7.00 11.60 -21.58
C ILE A 49 5.82 12.29 -22.29
N GLN A 50 4.85 11.52 -22.80
CA GLN A 50 3.58 12.09 -23.30
C GLN A 50 2.69 12.49 -22.11
N SER A 51 2.69 13.78 -21.75
CA SER A 51 1.79 14.32 -20.71
C SER A 51 1.60 15.83 -20.79
N LYS A 52 0.60 16.33 -20.04
CA LYS A 52 0.29 17.76 -19.93
C LYS A 52 1.54 18.59 -19.53
N LYS A 53 1.70 19.77 -20.13
CA LYS A 53 2.85 20.67 -19.91
C LYS A 53 3.08 21.02 -18.43
N ARG A 54 2.00 21.25 -17.67
CA ARG A 54 2.06 21.53 -16.22
C ARG A 54 2.71 20.39 -15.43
N PHE A 55 2.36 19.15 -15.75
CA PHE A 55 2.93 17.98 -15.09
C PHE A 55 4.43 17.83 -15.36
N LYS A 56 4.86 18.06 -16.62
CA LYS A 56 6.29 18.08 -16.97
C LYS A 56 7.04 19.15 -16.17
N PHE A 57 6.45 20.32 -16.04
CA PHE A 57 7.01 21.42 -15.25
C PHE A 57 7.20 21.02 -13.78
N TYR A 58 6.18 20.47 -13.12
CA TYR A 58 6.29 20.01 -11.73
C TYR A 58 7.33 18.90 -11.56
N LEU A 59 7.39 17.94 -12.48
CA LEU A 59 8.35 16.84 -12.43
C LEU A 59 9.79 17.35 -12.58
N ILE A 60 10.03 18.28 -13.51
CA ILE A 60 11.35 18.92 -13.69
C ILE A 60 11.72 19.74 -12.45
N PHE A 61 10.78 20.51 -11.90
CA PHE A 61 10.99 21.28 -10.68
C PHE A 61 11.36 20.38 -9.49
N LEU A 62 10.70 19.23 -9.37
CA LEU A 62 10.98 18.25 -8.33
C LEU A 62 12.37 17.61 -8.48
N TYR A 63 12.78 17.28 -9.71
CA TYR A 63 14.15 16.82 -9.98
C TYR A 63 15.20 17.88 -9.66
N MET A 64 14.89 19.16 -9.88
CA MET A 64 15.78 20.28 -9.53
C MET A 64 15.96 20.39 -8.02
N LEU A 65 14.87 20.35 -7.25
CA LEU A 65 14.96 20.34 -5.77
C LEU A 65 15.76 19.15 -5.26
N LEU A 66 15.57 17.98 -5.87
CA LEU A 66 16.28 16.77 -5.48
C LEU A 66 17.79 16.88 -5.74
N VAL A 67 18.22 17.37 -6.91
CA VAL A 67 19.66 17.48 -7.21
C VAL A 67 20.36 18.53 -6.32
N ILE A 68 19.65 19.60 -5.94
CA ILE A 68 20.13 20.57 -4.95
C ILE A 68 20.34 19.87 -3.60
N ALA A 69 19.35 19.12 -3.12
CA ALA A 69 19.45 18.37 -1.86
C ALA A 69 20.58 17.32 -1.90
N GLN A 70 20.73 16.60 -3.00
CA GLN A 70 21.83 15.64 -3.22
C GLN A 70 23.19 16.34 -3.16
N THR A 71 23.33 17.50 -3.79
CA THR A 71 24.58 18.28 -3.78
C THR A 71 24.95 18.71 -2.35
N ILE A 72 23.97 19.23 -1.60
CA ILE A 72 24.17 19.61 -0.18
C ILE A 72 24.56 18.39 0.66
N PHE A 73 23.88 17.26 0.46
CA PHE A 73 24.14 16.02 1.18
C PHE A 73 25.57 15.51 0.93
N PHE A 74 25.99 15.40 -0.33
CA PHE A 74 27.33 14.93 -0.66
C PHE A 74 28.41 15.89 -0.17
N PHE A 75 28.19 17.20 -0.28
CA PHE A 75 29.13 18.18 0.23
C PHE A 75 29.32 18.10 1.75
N ARG A 76 28.24 17.87 2.53
CA ARG A 76 28.32 17.83 3.99
C ARG A 76 28.75 16.48 4.57
N TYR A 77 28.34 15.38 3.95
CA TYR A 77 28.40 14.06 4.58
C TYR A 77 29.36 13.10 3.87
N MET A 78 29.66 13.27 2.58
CA MET A 78 30.68 12.44 1.93
C MET A 78 32.06 13.03 2.19
N HIS A 79 32.91 12.25 2.83
CA HIS A 79 34.32 12.59 3.03
C HIS A 79 35.18 11.64 2.20
N ALA A 80 36.28 12.15 1.64
CA ALA A 80 37.25 11.33 0.95
C ALA A 80 38.01 10.47 1.98
N ILE A 81 37.60 9.21 2.13
CA ILE A 81 38.25 8.25 3.02
C ILE A 81 39.04 7.29 2.13
N SER A 82 40.37 7.38 2.19
CA SER A 82 41.29 6.66 1.30
C SER A 82 41.48 5.17 1.64
N SER A 83 40.76 4.62 2.62
CA SER A 83 40.92 3.22 3.05
C SER A 83 39.75 2.35 2.59
N PHE A 84 40.05 1.11 2.17
CA PHE A 84 39.06 0.05 1.92
C PHE A 84 38.55 -0.54 3.24
N THR A 85 37.95 0.30 4.08
CA THR A 85 37.25 -0.14 5.29
C THR A 85 35.78 -0.42 5.02
N VAL A 86 35.17 -1.31 5.81
CA VAL A 86 33.72 -1.60 5.75
C VAL A 86 32.88 -0.33 5.83
N VAL A 87 33.31 0.64 6.66
CA VAL A 87 32.67 1.95 6.79
C VAL A 87 32.66 2.72 5.47
N ASN A 88 33.76 2.69 4.71
CA ASN A 88 33.86 3.36 3.41
C ASN A 88 32.94 2.71 2.36
N ILE A 89 32.88 1.37 2.35
CA ILE A 89 31.97 0.64 1.45
C ILE A 89 30.51 0.99 1.76
N LEU A 90 30.12 1.03 3.04
CA LEU A 90 28.77 1.43 3.46
C LEU A 90 28.46 2.88 3.11
N ASN A 91 29.43 3.79 3.29
CA ASN A 91 29.30 5.19 2.94
C ASN A 91 29.11 5.40 1.43
N ASN A 92 29.89 4.69 0.60
CA ASN A 92 29.76 4.74 -0.86
C ASN A 92 28.48 4.07 -1.34
N ALA A 93 28.03 2.99 -0.69
CA ALA A 93 26.74 2.37 -0.98
C ALA A 93 25.57 3.33 -0.69
N LEU A 94 25.63 4.07 0.42
CA LEU A 94 24.68 5.15 0.71
C LEU A 94 24.74 6.23 -0.37
N GLY A 95 25.94 6.61 -0.82
CA GLY A 95 26.11 7.58 -1.90
C GLY A 95 25.44 7.14 -3.21
N VAL A 96 25.65 5.88 -3.62
CA VAL A 96 25.00 5.28 -4.79
C VAL A 96 23.47 5.23 -4.64
N PHE A 97 22.98 4.90 -3.44
CA PHE A 97 21.54 4.93 -3.15
C PHE A 97 20.97 6.34 -3.33
N VAL A 98 21.62 7.35 -2.76
CA VAL A 98 21.19 8.76 -2.86
C VAL A 98 21.21 9.23 -4.32
N VAL A 99 22.25 8.93 -5.10
CA VAL A 99 22.30 9.24 -6.55
C VAL A 99 21.16 8.58 -7.32
N SER A 100 20.67 7.42 -6.87
CA SER A 100 19.64 6.64 -7.54
C SER A 100 18.20 7.11 -7.27
N LEU A 101 17.98 7.98 -6.27
CA LEU A 101 16.65 8.51 -5.91
C LEU A 101 15.82 9.06 -7.07
N PRO A 102 16.37 9.81 -8.05
CA PRO A 102 15.57 10.34 -9.17
C PRO A 102 14.88 9.22 -10.00
N TYR A 103 15.52 8.05 -10.13
CA TYR A 103 14.94 6.90 -10.82
C TYR A 103 13.80 6.24 -10.01
N LEU A 104 13.89 6.24 -8.68
CA LEU A 104 12.80 5.76 -7.82
C LEU A 104 11.60 6.70 -7.91
N MET A 105 11.85 8.01 -7.95
CA MET A 105 10.81 9.01 -8.20
C MET A 105 10.16 8.84 -9.57
N GLU A 106 10.95 8.66 -10.64
CA GLU A 106 10.44 8.35 -11.98
C GLU A 106 9.56 7.09 -11.97
N TYR A 107 9.97 6.04 -11.26
CA TYR A 107 9.21 4.79 -11.11
C TYR A 107 7.87 5.01 -10.42
N ILE A 108 7.85 5.69 -9.27
CA ILE A 108 6.61 6.00 -8.53
C ILE A 108 5.66 6.81 -9.41
N VAL A 109 6.18 7.86 -10.06
CA VAL A 109 5.42 8.76 -10.92
C VAL A 109 4.85 8.05 -12.14
N THR A 110 5.62 7.15 -12.75
CA THR A 110 5.19 6.39 -13.94
C THR A 110 4.17 5.31 -13.59
N VAL A 111 4.38 4.58 -12.49
CA VAL A 111 3.42 3.58 -11.99
C VAL A 111 2.09 4.22 -11.62
N GLN A 112 2.10 5.41 -11.02
CA GLN A 112 0.88 6.18 -10.73
C GLN A 112 0.20 6.73 -11.98
N LYS A 113 0.96 7.02 -13.04
CA LYS A 113 0.42 7.53 -14.32
C LYS A 113 -0.39 6.51 -15.12
N TYR A 114 -0.08 5.23 -14.98
CA TYR A 114 -0.85 4.18 -15.64
C TYR A 114 -2.22 3.91 -14.99
N THR A 115 -2.48 4.50 -13.82
CA THR A 115 -3.80 4.48 -13.19
C THR A 115 -4.64 5.72 -13.47
N GLU A 116 -4.09 6.81 -14.02
CA GLU A 116 -4.84 8.05 -14.26
C GLU A 116 -4.24 8.95 -15.35
N PHE A 117 -4.96 9.14 -16.46
CA PHE A 117 -5.22 10.46 -17.09
C PHE A 117 -6.00 10.31 -18.41
N TYR A 118 -7.33 10.30 -18.35
CA TYR A 118 -8.17 10.71 -19.49
C TYR A 118 -9.27 11.62 -18.96
N LEU A 119 -9.00 12.92 -18.97
CA LEU A 119 -10.06 13.93 -18.97
C LEU A 119 -10.12 14.44 -20.41
N PRO A 120 -11.29 14.33 -21.09
CA PRO A 120 -11.44 14.79 -22.46
C PRO A 120 -11.11 16.28 -22.58
N SER A 121 -10.56 16.69 -23.73
CA SER A 121 -10.29 18.11 -23.98
C SER A 121 -11.60 18.87 -24.20
N VAL A 122 -11.58 20.19 -24.07
CA VAL A 122 -12.76 21.07 -24.35
C VAL A 122 -13.31 20.85 -25.77
N LYS A 123 -12.45 20.43 -26.71
CA LYS A 123 -12.85 20.11 -28.07
C LYS A 123 -13.59 18.76 -28.16
N ASP A 124 -13.23 17.81 -27.31
CA ASP A 124 -13.87 16.49 -27.22
C ASP A 124 -15.22 16.60 -26.49
N LEU A 125 -15.33 17.46 -25.47
CA LEU A 125 -16.58 17.78 -24.74
C LEU A 125 -17.68 18.33 -25.66
N ASN A 126 -17.30 19.14 -26.65
CA ASN A 126 -18.25 19.70 -27.62
C ASN A 126 -18.76 18.69 -28.65
N THR A 127 -18.13 17.51 -28.72
CA THR A 127 -18.53 16.41 -29.62
C THR A 127 -19.23 15.25 -28.90
N MET A 128 -19.34 15.34 -27.57
CA MET A 128 -19.95 14.30 -26.75
C MET A 128 -21.47 14.43 -26.70
N SER A 129 -22.16 13.30 -26.62
CA SER A 129 -23.61 13.28 -26.40
C SER A 129 -23.97 13.74 -24.99
N PHE A 130 -25.21 14.19 -24.77
CA PHE A 130 -25.67 14.66 -23.46
C PHE A 130 -25.54 13.60 -22.35
N ALA A 131 -25.70 12.31 -22.68
CA ALA A 131 -25.46 11.20 -21.76
C ALA A 131 -23.98 11.11 -21.33
N GLN A 132 -23.05 11.29 -22.28
CA GLN A 132 -21.61 11.28 -21.98
C GLN A 132 -21.17 12.51 -21.17
N LEU A 133 -21.86 13.64 -21.30
CA LEU A 133 -21.64 14.83 -20.49
C LEU A 133 -22.07 14.63 -19.03
N HIS A 134 -23.15 13.89 -18.79
CA HIS A 134 -23.58 13.53 -17.43
C HIS A 134 -22.52 12.68 -16.72
N ASP A 135 -21.99 11.65 -17.40
CA ASP A 135 -20.94 10.79 -16.86
C ASP A 135 -19.67 11.58 -16.51
N VAL A 136 -19.30 12.55 -17.36
CA VAL A 136 -18.14 13.42 -17.10
C VAL A 136 -18.39 14.34 -15.89
N ASN A 137 -19.61 14.84 -15.73
CA ASN A 137 -19.96 15.69 -14.58
C ASN A 137 -19.92 14.90 -13.26
N GLU A 138 -20.41 13.67 -13.24
CA GLU A 138 -20.27 12.78 -12.07
C GLU A 138 -18.80 12.45 -11.76
N ILE A 139 -17.98 12.20 -12.79
CA ILE A 139 -16.53 11.98 -12.61
C ILE A 139 -15.85 13.23 -12.02
N ILE A 140 -16.25 14.43 -12.45
CA ILE A 140 -15.69 15.69 -11.94
C ILE A 140 -16.11 15.94 -10.49
N GLN A 141 -17.40 15.73 -10.16
CA GLN A 141 -17.90 15.87 -8.79
C GLN A 141 -17.22 14.88 -7.85
N GLY A 142 -17.13 13.59 -8.24
CA GLY A 142 -16.39 12.59 -7.46
C GLY A 142 -14.93 12.98 -7.22
N ARG A 143 -14.24 13.59 -8.20
CA ARG A 143 -12.87 14.09 -8.00
C ARG A 143 -12.77 15.34 -7.13
N LEU A 144 -13.77 16.22 -7.13
CA LEU A 144 -13.82 17.39 -6.26
C LEU A 144 -14.03 16.96 -4.80
N ASP A 145 -14.90 15.98 -4.58
CA ASP A 145 -15.12 15.37 -3.28
C ASP A 145 -13.86 14.63 -2.79
N ASP A 146 -13.19 13.86 -3.67
CA ASP A 146 -11.90 13.22 -3.38
C ASP A 146 -10.83 14.24 -2.94
N MET A 147 -10.75 15.39 -3.63
CA MET A 147 -9.79 16.46 -3.29
C MET A 147 -10.14 17.15 -1.97
N GLY A 148 -11.43 17.34 -1.70
CA GLY A 148 -11.92 17.83 -0.41
C GLY A 148 -11.56 16.87 0.73
N GLN A 149 -11.70 15.56 0.50
CA GLN A 149 -11.34 14.52 1.45
C GLN A 149 -9.83 14.45 1.66
N LEU A 150 -9.02 14.47 0.60
CA LEU A 150 -7.55 14.51 0.66
C LEU A 150 -7.01 15.68 1.49
N ARG A 151 -7.61 16.87 1.34
CA ARG A 151 -7.21 18.06 2.11
C ARG A 151 -7.52 17.92 3.60
N LYS A 152 -8.64 17.28 3.95
CA LYS A 152 -9.00 16.96 5.34
C LYS A 152 -8.10 15.88 5.94
N THR A 153 -7.62 14.95 5.12
CA THR A 153 -6.76 13.84 5.55
C THR A 153 -5.29 14.25 5.74
N LEU A 154 -4.78 15.17 4.92
CA LEU A 154 -3.36 15.62 4.95
C LEU A 154 -3.10 16.81 5.89
N THR A 155 -3.84 16.90 7.00
CA THR A 155 -3.59 17.90 8.04
C THR A 155 -2.32 17.59 8.84
N PRO A 156 -1.56 18.60 9.32
CA PRO A 156 -0.36 18.39 10.12
C PRO A 156 -0.57 17.46 11.31
N GLU A 157 -1.69 17.58 12.03
CA GLU A 157 -2.00 16.77 13.21
C GLU A 157 -2.09 15.27 12.88
N ARG A 158 -2.75 14.93 11.77
CA ARG A 158 -2.85 13.55 11.28
C ARG A 158 -1.52 13.02 10.77
N LEU A 159 -0.74 13.84 10.07
CA LEU A 159 0.62 13.50 9.64
C LEU A 159 1.55 13.24 10.83
N PHE A 160 1.45 14.03 11.91
CA PHE A 160 2.18 13.78 13.15
C PHE A 160 1.72 12.51 13.86
N ALA A 161 0.42 12.22 13.88
CA ALA A 161 -0.09 10.95 14.40
C ALA A 161 0.50 9.76 13.63
N ILE A 162 0.57 9.83 12.29
CA ILE A 162 1.20 8.81 11.44
C ILE A 162 2.70 8.68 11.73
N ALA A 163 3.41 9.81 11.84
CA ALA A 163 4.84 9.82 12.15
C ALA A 163 5.14 9.19 13.52
N GLY A 164 4.25 9.40 14.50
CA GLY A 164 4.34 8.79 15.83
C GLY A 164 4.15 7.27 15.83
N GLU A 165 3.46 6.70 14.83
CA GLU A 165 3.29 5.25 14.68
C GLU A 165 4.51 4.57 14.05
N PHE A 166 5.31 5.30 13.27
CA PHE A 166 6.42 4.74 12.49
C PHE A 166 7.45 3.93 13.31
N PRO A 167 7.87 4.36 14.52
CA PRO A 167 8.82 3.59 15.34
C PRO A 167 8.29 2.24 15.83
N ARG A 168 6.96 2.04 15.84
CA ARG A 168 6.32 0.79 16.27
C ARG A 168 6.25 -0.26 15.16
N HIS A 169 6.59 0.10 13.93
CA HIS A 169 6.47 -0.77 12.76
C HIS A 169 7.83 -1.30 12.32
N SER A 170 7.85 -2.52 11.80
CA SER A 170 9.05 -3.16 11.28
C SER A 170 8.75 -3.82 9.94
N SER A 171 9.68 -3.67 9.00
CA SER A 171 9.63 -4.34 7.69
C SER A 171 10.67 -5.45 7.57
N ILE A 172 11.38 -5.74 8.66
CA ILE A 172 12.48 -6.72 8.70
C ILE A 172 12.22 -7.78 9.77
N GLN A 173 11.68 -7.38 10.92
CA GLN A 173 11.45 -8.26 12.07
C GLN A 173 9.95 -8.48 12.28
N TYR A 174 9.61 -9.66 12.80
CA TYR A 174 8.28 -9.89 13.33
C TYR A 174 8.18 -9.22 14.71
N LEU A 175 7.08 -8.52 14.93
CA LEU A 175 6.84 -7.72 16.13
C LEU A 175 5.73 -8.30 17.00
N ASN A 176 4.85 -9.09 16.38
CA ASN A 176 3.64 -9.62 16.98
C ASN A 176 3.70 -11.15 16.91
N GLY A 177 3.77 -11.83 18.06
CA GLY A 177 3.68 -13.28 18.17
C GLY A 177 2.97 -13.65 19.46
N GLY A 178 2.09 -14.65 19.41
CA GLY A 178 1.22 -15.02 20.52
C GLY A 178 0.17 -13.96 20.89
N SER A 179 -0.26 -13.12 19.94
CA SER A 179 -1.32 -12.12 20.18
C SER A 179 -2.70 -12.74 20.32
N LEU A 180 -2.91 -13.91 19.75
CA LEU A 180 -4.15 -14.68 19.86
C LEU A 180 -4.03 -15.66 21.01
N THR A 181 -5.03 -15.60 21.90
CA THR A 181 -5.14 -16.46 23.08
C THR A 181 -5.77 -17.80 22.72
N ASP A 182 -5.58 -18.80 23.58
CA ASP A 182 -6.26 -20.10 23.44
C ASP A 182 -7.79 -19.93 23.37
N ALA A 183 -8.35 -19.02 24.17
CA ALA A 183 -9.77 -18.68 24.13
C ALA A 183 -10.25 -18.15 22.76
N TYR A 184 -9.40 -17.45 21.99
CA TYR A 184 -9.74 -17.06 20.63
C TYR A 184 -9.80 -18.28 19.70
N PHE A 185 -8.85 -19.22 19.84
CA PHE A 185 -8.85 -20.44 19.04
C PHE A 185 -10.01 -21.37 19.43
N ASP A 186 -10.37 -21.46 20.71
CA ASP A 186 -11.56 -22.19 21.16
C ASP A 186 -12.85 -21.62 20.53
N GLU A 187 -13.00 -20.28 20.49
CA GLU A 187 -14.13 -19.64 19.82
C GLU A 187 -14.13 -19.94 18.31
N ALA A 188 -12.97 -19.85 17.64
CA ALA A 188 -12.85 -20.16 16.22
C ALA A 188 -13.15 -21.63 15.92
N GLU A 189 -12.69 -22.56 16.75
CA GLU A 189 -12.96 -24.00 16.61
C GLU A 189 -14.43 -24.34 16.92
N SER A 190 -15.08 -23.62 17.82
CA SER A 190 -16.51 -23.77 18.08
C SER A 190 -17.37 -23.45 16.85
N SER A 191 -16.86 -22.62 15.94
CA SER A 191 -17.51 -22.24 14.68
C SER A 191 -17.34 -23.26 13.55
N LEU A 192 -16.67 -24.41 13.77
CA LEU A 192 -16.43 -25.41 12.73
C LEU A 192 -17.70 -26.04 12.13
N SER A 193 -18.83 -25.91 12.81
CA SER A 193 -20.14 -26.34 12.32
C SER A 193 -20.78 -25.35 11.34
N ASP A 194 -20.34 -24.09 11.34
CA ASP A 194 -20.75 -23.08 10.37
C ASP A 194 -19.99 -23.30 9.06
N SER A 195 -20.74 -23.55 7.99
CA SER A 195 -20.24 -23.80 6.63
C SER A 195 -19.77 -22.54 5.90
N HIS A 196 -19.56 -21.44 6.62
CA HIS A 196 -19.11 -20.17 6.04
C HIS A 196 -17.91 -19.59 6.80
N ILE A 197 -17.16 -18.76 6.10
CA ILE A 197 -16.31 -17.72 6.70
C ILE A 197 -16.84 -16.36 6.24
N TYR A 198 -16.48 -15.32 6.98
CA TYR A 198 -17.00 -13.98 6.77
C TYR A 198 -15.85 -13.03 6.40
N ILE A 199 -15.97 -12.37 5.26
CA ILE A 199 -15.08 -11.30 4.83
C ILE A 199 -15.71 -9.99 5.26
N VAL A 200 -14.99 -9.25 6.09
CA VAL A 200 -15.45 -7.96 6.62
C VAL A 200 -14.64 -6.86 5.94
N VAL A 201 -15.33 -5.96 5.24
CA VAL A 201 -14.73 -4.81 4.57
C VAL A 201 -15.19 -3.55 5.29
N SER A 202 -14.25 -2.77 5.82
CA SER A 202 -14.57 -1.65 6.71
C SER A 202 -13.93 -0.33 6.31
N ASN A 203 -14.60 0.74 6.70
CA ASN A 203 -14.21 2.13 6.48
C ASN A 203 -14.06 2.82 7.84
N THR A 204 -12.89 2.73 8.46
CA THR A 204 -12.76 2.99 9.91
C THR A 204 -11.89 4.18 10.27
N GLY A 205 -11.35 4.89 9.28
CA GLY A 205 -10.60 6.14 9.53
C GLY A 205 -9.30 6.00 10.33
N SER A 206 -8.73 4.79 10.49
CA SER A 206 -7.43 4.67 11.16
C SER A 206 -6.37 5.48 10.40
N ALA A 207 -5.38 6.05 11.10
CA ALA A 207 -4.36 6.90 10.48
C ALA A 207 -3.62 6.21 9.31
N ALA A 208 -3.35 4.90 9.45
CA ALA A 208 -2.79 4.08 8.36
C ALA A 208 -3.80 3.88 7.21
N SER A 209 -5.05 3.59 7.56
CA SER A 209 -6.16 3.42 6.60
C SER A 209 -6.48 4.71 5.84
N GLU A 210 -6.24 5.88 6.43
CA GLU A 210 -6.45 7.19 5.83
C GLU A 210 -5.39 7.54 4.79
N VAL A 211 -4.12 7.26 5.09
CA VAL A 211 -3.03 7.34 4.10
C VAL A 211 -3.30 6.38 2.95
N ILE A 212 -3.68 5.13 3.27
CA ILE A 212 -4.07 4.15 2.25
C ILE A 212 -5.24 4.67 1.43
N SER A 213 -6.30 5.23 2.05
CA SER A 213 -7.47 5.77 1.34
C SER A 213 -7.12 6.94 0.42
N ALA A 214 -6.21 7.83 0.85
CA ALA A 214 -5.69 8.92 0.04
C ALA A 214 -4.92 8.41 -1.20
N PHE A 215 -4.25 7.26 -1.08
CA PHE A 215 -3.53 6.61 -2.17
C PHE A 215 -4.39 5.65 -3.02
N THR A 216 -5.43 5.04 -2.46
CA THR A 216 -6.28 4.04 -3.13
C THR A 216 -7.57 4.62 -3.69
N ARG A 217 -7.98 5.81 -3.24
CA ARG A 217 -9.21 6.54 -3.64
C ARG A 217 -10.49 5.74 -3.47
N LYS A 218 -10.56 4.96 -2.40
CA LYS A 218 -11.73 4.13 -2.08
C LYS A 218 -12.11 4.27 -0.62
N GLN A 219 -13.41 4.32 -0.39
CA GLN A 219 -14.03 4.53 0.92
C GLN A 219 -13.75 3.39 1.89
N TYR A 220 -13.75 2.14 1.41
CA TYR A 220 -13.36 0.98 2.22
C TYR A 220 -11.86 0.69 2.08
N ASN A 221 -11.16 0.76 3.22
CA ASN A 221 -9.71 0.79 3.28
C ASN A 221 -9.11 -0.25 4.23
N HIS A 222 -9.96 -1.10 4.83
CA HIS A 222 -9.53 -2.21 5.67
C HIS A 222 -10.34 -3.48 5.35
N ALA A 223 -9.70 -4.64 5.55
CA ALA A 223 -10.29 -5.94 5.34
C ALA A 223 -9.90 -6.90 6.46
N SER A 224 -10.88 -7.67 6.93
CA SER A 224 -10.71 -8.64 8.00
C SER A 224 -11.39 -9.95 7.62
N LEU A 225 -11.00 -11.02 8.30
CA LEU A 225 -11.64 -12.33 8.21
C LEU A 225 -12.34 -12.63 9.54
N SER A 226 -13.44 -13.37 9.51
CA SER A 226 -14.06 -13.94 10.70
C SER A 226 -14.55 -15.36 10.42
N PHE A 227 -14.50 -16.22 11.42
CA PHE A 227 -14.94 -17.62 11.34
C PHE A 227 -16.40 -17.80 11.80
N ASP A 228 -17.01 -16.79 12.41
CA ASP A 228 -18.37 -16.87 12.93
C ASP A 228 -19.23 -15.68 12.47
N LYS A 229 -20.53 -15.95 12.29
CA LYS A 229 -21.51 -14.94 11.84
C LYS A 229 -21.71 -13.78 12.81
N ASP A 230 -21.43 -14.00 14.09
CA ASP A 230 -21.61 -13.03 15.18
C ASP A 230 -20.38 -12.12 15.31
N LEU A 231 -19.38 -12.29 14.44
CA LEU A 231 -18.17 -11.49 14.35
C LEU A 231 -17.31 -11.50 15.63
N LYS A 232 -17.39 -12.56 16.43
CA LYS A 232 -16.58 -12.69 17.66
C LYS A 232 -15.12 -12.99 17.34
N THR A 233 -14.86 -13.58 16.18
CA THR A 233 -13.55 -14.03 15.71
C THR A 233 -12.98 -13.13 14.60
N ILE A 234 -13.34 -11.84 14.56
CA ILE A 234 -12.72 -10.94 13.58
C ILE A 234 -11.21 -10.90 13.83
N ILE A 235 -10.47 -11.10 12.74
CA ILE A 235 -9.02 -11.11 12.71
C ILE A 235 -8.51 -10.37 11.48
N SER A 236 -7.47 -9.56 11.67
CA SER A 236 -6.75 -8.97 10.55
C SER A 236 -5.30 -8.63 10.89
N TYR A 237 -4.57 -8.22 9.85
CA TYR A 237 -3.31 -7.51 10.00
C TYR A 237 -3.60 -6.01 10.19
N ASN A 238 -3.27 -5.46 11.35
CA ASN A 238 -3.52 -4.05 11.66
C ASN A 238 -2.39 -3.40 12.50
N GLY A 239 -2.54 -2.11 12.81
CA GLY A 239 -1.58 -1.33 13.60
C GLY A 239 -1.59 -1.60 15.11
N GLY A 240 -2.46 -2.49 15.60
CA GLY A 240 -2.55 -2.87 17.01
C GLY A 240 -3.13 -1.80 17.94
N GLU A 241 -3.83 -0.79 17.42
CA GLU A 241 -4.59 0.20 18.22
C GLU A 241 -3.78 0.90 19.33
N LYS A 242 -2.47 1.06 19.14
CA LYS A 242 -1.51 1.55 20.14
C LYS A 242 -1.34 0.67 21.38
N ILE A 243 -2.11 -0.40 21.55
CA ILE A 243 -2.03 -1.33 22.69
C ILE A 243 -1.16 -2.54 22.33
N TYR A 244 -1.40 -3.11 21.15
CA TYR A 244 -0.72 -4.30 20.65
C TYR A 244 0.36 -3.97 19.62
N PRO A 245 1.38 -4.83 19.44
CA PRO A 245 2.32 -4.69 18.34
C PRO A 245 1.62 -4.78 16.97
N PRO A 246 2.01 -3.99 15.97
CA PRO A 246 1.45 -4.08 14.63
C PRO A 246 1.68 -5.47 14.02
N GLY A 247 0.65 -6.07 13.43
CA GLY A 247 0.69 -7.44 12.93
C GLY A 247 -0.69 -8.08 12.98
N LEU A 248 -0.71 -9.40 13.16
CA LEU A 248 -1.93 -10.19 13.31
C LEU A 248 -2.58 -9.89 14.67
N ASN A 249 -3.80 -9.38 14.67
CA ASN A 249 -4.54 -9.06 15.90
C ASN A 249 -6.02 -9.39 15.75
N ARG A 250 -6.63 -9.86 16.85
CA ARG A 250 -8.08 -9.91 16.99
C ARG A 250 -8.65 -8.49 16.98
N GLU A 251 -9.76 -8.30 16.29
CA GLU A 251 -10.48 -7.03 16.28
C GLU A 251 -11.82 -7.16 17.00
N MET A 252 -12.20 -6.11 17.71
CA MET A 252 -13.52 -5.99 18.32
C MET A 252 -14.30 -4.92 17.56
N ILE A 253 -15.62 -5.05 17.51
CA ILE A 253 -16.47 -4.15 16.71
C ILE A 253 -16.27 -2.69 17.13
N GLU A 254 -16.07 -2.47 18.43
CA GLU A 254 -15.83 -1.17 19.05
C GLU A 254 -14.59 -0.47 18.50
N PHE A 255 -13.58 -1.21 18.05
CA PHE A 255 -12.34 -0.64 17.51
C PHE A 255 -12.49 -0.06 16.10
N PHE A 256 -13.59 -0.36 15.43
CA PHE A 256 -13.91 0.21 14.12
C PHE A 256 -14.56 1.59 14.22
N ASN A 257 -14.96 2.01 15.43
CA ASN A 257 -15.69 3.26 15.66
C ASN A 257 -14.76 4.48 15.87
N LYS A 258 -14.00 4.89 14.84
CA LYS A 258 -13.05 6.02 14.95
C LYS A 258 -13.45 7.28 14.20
N LYS A 259 -14.57 7.26 13.47
CA LYS A 259 -15.12 8.42 12.75
C LYS A 259 -16.63 8.32 12.58
N ASP A 260 -17.28 9.45 12.34
CA ASP A 260 -18.75 9.56 12.32
C ASP A 260 -19.42 8.74 11.20
N ASP A 261 -18.71 8.48 10.11
CA ASP A 261 -19.17 7.67 8.97
C ASP A 261 -18.57 6.25 8.97
N SER A 262 -18.14 5.74 10.14
CA SER A 262 -17.60 4.38 10.26
C SER A 262 -18.65 3.33 9.91
N SER A 263 -18.36 2.50 8.91
CA SER A 263 -19.21 1.38 8.51
C SER A 263 -18.43 0.10 8.20
N LEU A 264 -19.12 -1.03 8.32
CA LEU A 264 -18.64 -2.36 7.99
C LEU A 264 -19.64 -3.05 7.07
N ILE A 265 -19.15 -3.65 6.00
CA ILE A 265 -19.92 -4.56 5.16
C ILE A 265 -19.42 -5.97 5.37
N VAL A 266 -20.34 -6.90 5.61
CA VAL A 266 -20.04 -8.31 5.86
C VAL A 266 -20.55 -9.17 4.71
N TYR A 267 -19.66 -10.03 4.20
CA TYR A 267 -19.98 -11.04 3.19
C TYR A 267 -19.65 -12.42 3.73
N GLU A 268 -20.50 -13.41 3.45
CA GLU A 268 -20.23 -14.81 3.69
C GLU A 268 -19.64 -15.49 2.44
N LEU A 269 -18.73 -16.43 2.66
CA LEU A 269 -18.15 -17.30 1.65
C LEU A 269 -18.34 -18.75 2.11
N ASP A 270 -18.93 -19.57 1.24
CA ASP A 270 -19.13 -21.01 1.49
C ASP A 270 -17.77 -21.71 1.64
N VAL A 271 -17.61 -22.52 2.69
CA VAL A 271 -16.40 -23.32 2.96
C VAL A 271 -16.75 -24.73 3.43
N THR A 272 -15.87 -25.69 3.16
CA THR A 272 -15.95 -26.99 3.85
C THR A 272 -15.34 -26.91 5.26
N ARG A 273 -15.71 -27.86 6.11
CA ARG A 273 -15.13 -27.99 7.46
C ARG A 273 -13.60 -28.15 7.38
N GLU A 274 -13.09 -28.91 6.42
CA GLU A 274 -11.66 -29.12 6.21
C GLU A 274 -10.95 -27.83 5.80
N GLN A 275 -11.56 -27.02 4.93
CA GLN A 275 -11.00 -25.70 4.56
C GLN A 275 -10.96 -24.76 5.76
N LYS A 276 -12.00 -24.77 6.59
CA LYS A 276 -12.03 -23.96 7.82
C LYS A 276 -10.95 -24.39 8.82
N ILE A 277 -10.73 -25.70 8.98
CA ILE A 277 -9.61 -26.24 9.78
C ILE A 277 -8.27 -25.77 9.22
N LYS A 278 -8.03 -25.89 7.91
CA LYS A 278 -6.80 -25.39 7.27
C LYS A 278 -6.54 -23.90 7.59
N LEU A 279 -7.59 -23.07 7.55
CA LEU A 279 -7.48 -21.65 7.88
C LEU A 279 -7.11 -21.43 9.35
N ILE A 280 -7.76 -22.13 10.28
CA ILE A 280 -7.47 -22.02 11.71
C ILE A 280 -6.05 -22.51 12.03
N ASP A 281 -5.62 -23.62 11.45
CA ASP A 281 -4.26 -24.15 11.62
C ASP A 281 -3.21 -23.21 11.06
N LYS A 282 -3.48 -22.60 9.89
CA LYS A 282 -2.59 -21.58 9.33
C LYS A 282 -2.50 -20.36 10.23
N LEU A 283 -3.60 -19.99 10.88
CA LEU A 283 -3.61 -18.87 11.82
C LEU A 283 -2.77 -19.17 13.07
N LYS A 284 -2.83 -20.40 13.60
CA LYS A 284 -1.96 -20.86 14.69
C LYS A 284 -0.48 -20.77 14.29
N GLU A 285 -0.14 -21.26 13.09
CA GLU A 285 1.23 -21.17 12.56
C GLU A 285 1.73 -19.71 12.48
N ILE A 286 0.90 -18.78 11.99
CA ILE A 286 1.25 -17.36 11.93
C ILE A 286 1.39 -16.76 13.34
N ASN A 287 0.50 -17.11 14.27
CA ASN A 287 0.54 -16.63 15.65
C ASN A 287 1.82 -17.08 16.37
N GLU A 288 2.26 -18.32 16.17
CA GLU A 288 3.48 -18.88 16.75
C GLU A 288 4.75 -18.32 16.10
N SER A 289 4.79 -18.29 14.76
CA SER A 289 5.96 -17.81 14.01
C SER A 289 6.16 -16.30 14.09
N GLY A 290 5.09 -15.57 14.37
CA GLY A 290 5.06 -14.12 14.47
C GLY A 290 4.77 -13.43 13.13
N SER A 291 4.39 -12.17 13.24
CA SER A 291 3.89 -11.32 12.17
C SER A 291 4.27 -9.85 12.38
N ALA A 292 4.13 -9.05 11.32
CA ALA A 292 4.19 -7.58 11.41
C ALA A 292 3.30 -6.92 10.35
N TYR A 293 2.88 -5.69 10.60
CA TYR A 293 2.12 -4.90 9.61
C TYR A 293 3.04 -4.18 8.62
N ASN A 294 2.77 -4.31 7.32
CA ASN A 294 3.63 -3.77 6.26
C ASN A 294 3.44 -2.27 5.98
N MET A 295 3.80 -1.38 6.91
CA MET A 295 3.67 0.08 6.69
C MET A 295 4.51 0.63 5.52
N LEU A 296 5.74 0.14 5.34
CA LEU A 296 6.64 0.56 4.23
C LEU A 296 6.20 0.03 2.87
N GLY A 297 5.27 -0.92 2.84
CA GLY A 297 4.77 -1.52 1.61
C GLY A 297 4.07 -0.54 0.67
N LEU A 298 3.66 0.64 1.18
CA LEU A 298 3.10 1.73 0.38
C LEU A 298 4.10 2.27 -0.66
N VAL A 299 5.40 2.09 -0.40
CA VAL A 299 6.49 2.45 -1.32
C VAL A 299 7.15 1.20 -1.91
N ILE A 300 7.27 0.10 -1.14
CA ILE A 300 7.93 -1.15 -1.56
C ILE A 300 6.94 -2.31 -1.47
N LYS A 301 6.23 -2.62 -2.55
CA LYS A 301 5.17 -3.66 -2.62
C LYS A 301 5.64 -5.11 -2.41
N LYS A 302 6.86 -5.34 -1.92
CA LYS A 302 7.42 -6.66 -1.65
C LYS A 302 7.96 -6.69 -0.24
N SER A 303 7.39 -7.57 0.58
CA SER A 303 7.95 -7.88 1.90
C SER A 303 9.19 -8.77 1.75
N LEU A 304 10.16 -8.60 2.65
CA LEU A 304 11.33 -9.46 2.78
C LEU A 304 11.03 -10.77 3.54
N ARG A 305 9.86 -10.87 4.19
CA ARG A 305 9.42 -12.03 4.98
C ARG A 305 7.93 -12.36 4.76
N PRO A 306 7.53 -13.64 4.82
CA PRO A 306 6.17 -14.06 4.48
C PRO A 306 5.07 -13.46 5.38
N ASN A 307 5.30 -13.31 6.70
CA ASN A 307 4.27 -12.82 7.64
C ASN A 307 4.34 -11.31 7.90
N ILE A 308 4.90 -10.52 6.97
CA ILE A 308 4.80 -9.06 7.00
C ILE A 308 3.87 -8.64 5.86
N MET A 309 2.62 -8.32 6.19
CA MET A 309 1.54 -8.18 5.21
C MET A 309 0.66 -6.97 5.51
N PHE A 310 -0.12 -6.57 4.52
CA PHE A 310 -1.29 -5.71 4.71
C PHE A 310 -2.52 -6.54 5.07
N CYS A 311 -3.57 -5.89 5.56
CA CYS A 311 -4.85 -6.51 5.89
C CYS A 311 -5.46 -7.30 4.71
N SER A 312 -5.59 -6.69 3.54
CA SER A 312 -6.13 -7.33 2.33
C SER A 312 -5.24 -8.44 1.78
N GLN A 313 -3.91 -8.27 1.88
CA GLN A 313 -2.96 -9.31 1.49
C GLN A 313 -3.09 -10.55 2.40
N PHE A 314 -3.26 -10.34 3.71
CA PHE A 314 -3.50 -11.41 4.66
C PHE A 314 -4.78 -12.18 4.31
N VAL A 315 -5.91 -11.49 4.15
CA VAL A 315 -7.19 -12.14 3.80
C VAL A 315 -7.05 -12.94 2.51
N TYR A 316 -6.47 -12.36 1.45
CA TYR A 316 -6.26 -13.06 0.19
C TYR A 316 -5.33 -14.28 0.30
N ASN A 317 -4.26 -14.18 1.09
CA ASN A 317 -3.34 -15.30 1.33
C ASN A 317 -4.01 -16.43 2.13
N MET A 318 -4.89 -16.10 3.09
CA MET A 318 -5.68 -17.08 3.81
C MET A 318 -6.61 -17.83 2.85
N LEU A 319 -7.35 -17.11 1.99
CA LEU A 319 -8.20 -17.72 0.97
C LEU A 319 -7.41 -18.65 0.05
N LYS A 320 -6.28 -18.17 -0.46
CA LYS A 320 -5.39 -18.95 -1.34
C LYS A 320 -4.81 -20.20 -0.67
N HIS A 321 -4.52 -20.13 0.63
CA HIS A 321 -4.02 -21.28 1.38
C HIS A 321 -5.05 -22.41 1.51
N ALA A 322 -6.33 -22.05 1.55
CA ALA A 322 -7.45 -22.99 1.68
C ALA A 322 -8.14 -23.32 0.34
N ASP A 323 -7.56 -22.90 -0.79
CA ASP A 323 -8.12 -23.08 -2.14
C ASP A 323 -9.52 -22.42 -2.28
N LEU A 324 -9.68 -21.23 -1.68
CA LEU A 324 -10.92 -20.44 -1.62
C LEU A 324 -10.86 -19.15 -2.45
N GLU A 325 -9.74 -18.85 -3.09
CA GLU A 325 -9.60 -17.68 -3.93
C GLU A 325 -10.51 -17.74 -5.16
N TYR A 326 -11.13 -16.61 -5.50
CA TYR A 326 -12.08 -16.48 -6.61
C TYR A 326 -11.65 -15.43 -7.65
N PHE A 327 -10.44 -14.90 -7.51
CA PHE A 327 -9.79 -14.03 -8.48
C PHE A 327 -8.27 -14.21 -8.40
N ASP A 328 -7.56 -13.88 -9.48
CA ASP A 328 -6.09 -13.88 -9.51
C ASP A 328 -5.53 -12.46 -9.51
N LYS A 329 -4.73 -12.16 -8.49
CA LYS A 329 -3.95 -10.93 -8.37
C LYS A 329 -2.71 -11.22 -7.55
N ALA A 330 -1.60 -10.56 -7.88
CA ALA A 330 -0.40 -10.65 -7.05
C ALA A 330 -0.71 -10.11 -5.63
N ASP A 331 -0.45 -10.92 -4.61
CA ASP A 331 -0.94 -10.74 -3.23
C ASP A 331 -0.64 -9.34 -2.67
N GLY A 332 0.58 -8.84 -2.85
CA GLY A 332 1.00 -7.49 -2.41
C GLY A 332 0.37 -6.32 -3.20
N ARG A 333 -0.54 -6.60 -4.15
CA ARG A 333 -1.32 -5.61 -4.91
C ARG A 333 -2.82 -5.73 -4.66
N VAL A 334 -3.26 -6.64 -3.81
CA VAL A 334 -4.67 -6.80 -3.43
C VAL A 334 -5.06 -5.65 -2.51
N LYS A 335 -6.11 -4.93 -2.87
CA LYS A 335 -6.77 -3.90 -2.08
C LYS A 335 -7.99 -4.51 -1.35
N PRO A 336 -8.43 -3.95 -0.22
CA PRO A 336 -9.63 -4.42 0.48
C PRO A 336 -10.86 -4.58 -0.41
N THR A 337 -11.12 -3.59 -1.27
CA THR A 337 -12.26 -3.59 -2.21
C THR A 337 -12.13 -4.60 -3.34
N ASP A 338 -10.92 -5.07 -3.68
CA ASP A 338 -10.77 -6.11 -4.70
C ASP A 338 -11.43 -7.42 -4.26
N LEU A 339 -11.49 -7.70 -2.96
CA LEU A 339 -12.16 -8.89 -2.41
C LEU A 339 -13.65 -8.93 -2.80
N VAL A 340 -14.28 -7.76 -3.00
CA VAL A 340 -15.69 -7.68 -3.39
C VAL A 340 -15.81 -7.44 -4.89
N GLU A 341 -15.06 -6.50 -5.45
CA GLU A 341 -15.22 -6.08 -6.84
C GLU A 341 -14.72 -7.10 -7.88
N LEU A 342 -13.79 -7.99 -7.48
CA LEU A 342 -13.27 -9.03 -8.38
C LEU A 342 -14.01 -10.37 -8.20
N ASP A 343 -15.09 -10.41 -7.43
CA ASP A 343 -15.97 -11.58 -7.33
C ASP A 343 -16.91 -11.69 -8.55
N TYR A 344 -16.32 -11.91 -9.73
CA TYR A 344 -17.05 -12.03 -11.00
C TYR A 344 -18.02 -13.22 -11.04
N HIS A 345 -17.79 -14.23 -10.19
CA HIS A 345 -18.57 -15.45 -10.12
C HIS A 345 -19.56 -15.47 -8.94
N ARG A 346 -19.70 -14.36 -8.21
CA ARG A 346 -20.65 -14.19 -7.11
C ARG A 346 -20.55 -15.28 -6.05
N LYS A 347 -19.31 -15.60 -5.66
CA LYS A 347 -19.00 -16.52 -4.57
C LYS A 347 -19.37 -15.94 -3.21
N LEU A 348 -19.31 -14.62 -3.08
CA LEU A 348 -19.68 -13.90 -1.88
C LEU A 348 -21.19 -13.62 -1.85
N LYS A 349 -21.82 -13.86 -0.71
CA LYS A 349 -23.18 -13.41 -0.43
C LYS A 349 -23.12 -12.28 0.59
N PHE A 350 -23.79 -11.18 0.30
CA PHE A 350 -23.90 -10.06 1.24
C PHE A 350 -24.77 -10.50 2.44
N CYS A 351 -24.28 -10.27 3.66
CA CYS A 351 -25.00 -10.58 4.88
C CYS A 351 -25.72 -9.32 5.41
N TYR A 352 -24.94 -8.31 5.79
CA TYR A 352 -25.43 -7.07 6.40
C TYR A 352 -24.37 -5.96 6.38
N GLU A 353 -24.83 -4.74 6.58
CA GLU A 353 -23.98 -3.56 6.79
C GLU A 353 -24.25 -2.97 8.19
N ILE A 354 -23.19 -2.58 8.89
CA ILE A 354 -23.23 -1.94 10.22
C ILE A 354 -22.75 -0.50 10.08
N TYR A 355 -23.52 0.46 10.58
CA TYR A 355 -23.13 1.86 10.75
C TYR A 355 -22.89 2.14 12.24
N LEU A 356 -21.69 2.59 12.60
CA LEU A 356 -21.27 2.66 14.01
C LEU A 356 -21.61 3.98 14.71
N ASN A 357 -21.90 5.07 13.98
CA ASN A 357 -22.05 6.42 14.54
C ASN A 357 -23.27 7.21 14.03
N ASN A 358 -24.28 6.56 13.44
CA ASN A 358 -25.53 7.28 13.18
C ASN A 358 -26.20 7.60 14.52
N ASN A 359 -26.36 8.89 14.82
CA ASN A 359 -27.15 9.45 15.92
C ASN A 359 -28.65 9.20 15.74
N ALA A 360 -29.04 7.93 15.58
CA ALA A 360 -30.38 7.44 15.74
C ALA A 360 -30.27 6.26 16.71
N GLU A 361 -31.12 6.24 17.72
CA GLU A 361 -31.13 5.25 18.79
C GLU A 361 -31.01 3.80 18.25
N GLY A 362 -29.87 3.16 18.49
CA GLY A 362 -29.64 1.73 18.22
C GLY A 362 -28.84 1.43 16.93
N LEU A 363 -28.07 0.34 16.99
CA LEU A 363 -27.43 -0.27 15.82
C LEU A 363 -28.48 -0.58 14.74
N GLU A 364 -28.59 0.26 13.71
CA GLU A 364 -29.42 -0.05 12.55
C GLU A 364 -28.74 -1.12 11.68
N LEU A 365 -29.22 -2.36 11.82
CA LEU A 365 -28.86 -3.47 10.95
C LEU A 365 -29.70 -3.40 9.66
N LYS A 366 -29.10 -2.98 8.55
CA LYS A 366 -29.71 -3.23 7.22
C LYS A 366 -29.42 -4.68 6.83
N LYS A 367 -30.43 -5.55 6.94
CA LYS A 367 -30.41 -6.94 6.47
C LYS A 367 -30.90 -7.00 5.01
N ALA A 368 -30.35 -7.94 4.26
CA ALA A 368 -30.74 -8.23 2.87
C ALA A 368 -32.20 -8.70 2.74
#